data_AF-A0A2D7Y615-F1
#
_entry.id   AF-A0A2D7Y615-F1
#
_cell.length_a   1.000
_cell.length_b   1.000
_cell.length_c   1.000
_cell.angle_alpha   90.00
_cell.angle_beta   90.00
_cell.angle_gamma   90.00
#
_symmetry.space_group_name_H-M   'P 1'
#
loop_
_entity.id
_entity.type
_entity.pdbx_description
1 polymer ?
#
loop_
_entity_poly.entity_id
_entity_poly.type
_entity_poly.pdbx_seq_one_letter_code
_entity_poly.pdbx_strand_id
1 'polypeptide(L)'
;YARWTDFVEPGLGCRCVADQPWVTAAETAELALACLAAGKAEQARSLIENLAPLRAKQGGYWMGWQFEENIVWPFERPSWTSGALILAADALDGLSPGSDLLVRNWVSETPAKAGGEALPAFLSD
;
A
#
# COMPACT_ATOMS: atom_id res chain seq x y z
N TYR A 1 7.59 4.99 -14.00
CA TYR A 1 7.14 5.66 -12.77
C TYR A 1 7.48 7.13 -12.84
N ALA A 2 6.65 7.96 -13.49
CA ALA A 2 6.98 9.37 -13.69
C ALA A 2 6.87 10.22 -12.40
N ARG A 3 6.14 9.74 -11.39
CA ARG A 3 5.80 10.49 -10.16
C ARG A 3 6.23 9.79 -8.87
N TRP A 4 7.21 8.88 -8.92
CA TRP A 4 7.65 8.12 -7.74
C TRP A 4 8.09 9.05 -6.61
N THR A 5 8.87 10.08 -6.94
CA THR A 5 9.41 11.06 -6.00
C THR A 5 8.35 11.96 -5.37
N ASP A 6 7.17 12.08 -6.00
CA ASP A 6 6.07 12.88 -5.45
C ASP A 6 5.39 12.17 -4.28
N PHE A 7 5.43 10.83 -4.26
CA PHE A 7 4.69 10.02 -3.30
C PHE A 7 5.60 9.25 -2.35
N VAL A 8 6.84 8.95 -2.72
CA VAL A 8 7.73 8.14 -1.88
C VAL A 8 8.78 9.00 -1.23
N GLU A 9 8.70 9.06 0.10
CA GLU A 9 9.72 9.69 0.94
C GLU A 9 10.79 8.63 1.28
N PRO A 10 12.05 8.81 0.82
CA PRO A 10 13.11 7.84 1.03
C PRO A 10 13.33 7.52 2.52
N GLY A 11 13.34 6.24 2.87
CA GLY A 11 13.53 5.79 4.24
C GLY A 11 12.32 5.91 5.15
N LEU A 12 11.18 6.45 4.67
CA LEU A 12 9.95 6.60 5.46
C LEU A 12 8.76 5.83 4.88
N GLY A 13 8.46 6.00 3.59
CA GLY A 13 7.32 5.30 2.96
C GLY A 13 6.58 6.12 1.91
N CYS A 14 5.30 5.82 1.72
CA CYS A 14 4.41 6.43 0.74
C CYS A 14 3.47 7.47 1.38
N ARG A 15 3.27 8.59 0.70
CA ARG A 15 2.32 9.66 1.00
C ARG A 15 0.95 9.30 0.43
N CYS A 16 -0.12 9.62 1.16
CA CYS A 16 -1.48 9.55 0.61
C CYS A 16 -1.85 10.80 -0.22
N VAL A 17 -1.21 11.93 0.07
CA VAL A 17 -1.36 13.19 -0.68
C VAL A 17 0.03 13.77 -0.96
N ALA A 18 0.34 14.02 -2.22
CA ALA A 18 1.72 14.29 -2.67
C ALA A 18 2.36 15.55 -2.05
N ASP A 19 1.57 16.57 -1.72
CA ASP A 19 2.06 17.84 -1.17
C ASP A 19 2.04 17.90 0.37
N GLN A 20 1.62 16.82 1.03
CA GLN A 20 1.47 16.78 2.47
C GLN A 20 2.64 16.10 3.15
N PRO A 21 3.17 16.63 4.28
CA PRO A 21 4.41 16.19 4.89
C PRO A 21 4.29 14.91 5.75
N TRP A 22 3.47 13.95 5.32
CA TRP A 22 3.32 12.69 6.04
C TRP A 22 3.30 11.47 5.11
N VAL A 23 3.80 10.37 5.64
CA VAL A 23 3.63 9.03 5.05
C VAL A 23 2.65 8.23 5.89
N THR A 24 2.02 7.24 5.27
CA THR A 24 1.04 6.38 5.92
C THR A 24 1.36 4.91 5.68
N ALA A 25 1.14 4.09 6.72
CA ALA A 25 1.51 2.68 6.68
C ALA A 25 0.68 1.88 5.68
N ALA A 26 -0.61 2.20 5.51
CA ALA A 26 -1.50 1.51 4.58
C ALA A 26 -1.08 1.76 3.13
N GLU A 27 -0.93 3.02 2.72
CA GLU A 27 -0.53 3.41 1.36
C GLU A 27 0.87 2.89 1.00
N THR A 28 1.77 2.80 2.00
CA THR A 28 3.08 2.17 1.80
C THR A 28 2.96 0.68 1.54
N ALA A 29 2.09 -0.02 2.28
CA ALA A 29 1.84 -1.45 2.09
C ALA A 29 1.16 -1.74 0.74
N GLU A 30 0.20 -0.92 0.33
CA GLU A 30 -0.46 -1.00 -0.97
C GLU A 30 0.53 -0.74 -2.12
N LEU A 31 1.42 0.25 -1.97
CA LEU A 31 2.49 0.47 -2.95
C LEU A 31 3.47 -0.70 -3.01
N ALA A 32 3.76 -1.36 -1.89
CA ALA A 32 4.59 -2.56 -1.88
C ALA A 32 3.93 -3.71 -2.65
N LEU A 33 2.62 -3.93 -2.47
CA LEU A 33 1.84 -4.90 -3.27
C LEU A 33 1.88 -4.55 -4.77
N ALA A 34 1.72 -3.28 -5.13
CA ALA A 34 1.83 -2.84 -6.53
C ALA A 34 3.24 -3.06 -7.10
N CYS A 35 4.29 -2.86 -6.29
CA CYS A 35 5.66 -3.16 -6.67
C CYS A 35 5.86 -4.67 -6.89
N LEU A 36 5.30 -5.53 -6.03
CA LEU A 36 5.30 -6.98 -6.22
C LEU A 36 4.61 -7.38 -7.52
N ALA A 37 3.43 -6.84 -7.80
CA ALA A 37 2.69 -7.09 -9.03
C ALA A 37 3.49 -6.69 -10.29
N ALA A 38 4.30 -5.64 -10.18
CA ALA A 38 5.21 -5.19 -11.22
C ALA A 38 6.55 -5.96 -11.29
N GLY A 39 6.72 -7.05 -10.53
CA GLY A 39 7.94 -7.86 -10.51
C GLY A 39 9.10 -7.21 -9.74
N LYS A 40 8.83 -6.26 -8.86
CA LYS A 40 9.85 -5.47 -8.13
C LYS A 40 9.92 -5.82 -6.64
N ALA A 41 10.24 -7.07 -6.36
CA ALA A 41 10.26 -7.62 -4.99
C ALA A 41 11.17 -6.84 -4.02
N GLU A 42 12.39 -6.49 -4.43
CA GLU A 42 13.33 -5.74 -3.56
C GLU A 42 12.81 -4.35 -3.20
N GLN A 43 12.19 -3.65 -4.16
CA GLN A 43 11.58 -2.35 -3.93
C GLN A 43 10.39 -2.46 -2.97
N ALA A 44 9.57 -3.51 -3.11
CA ALA A 44 8.46 -3.79 -2.21
C ALA A 44 8.93 -4.08 -0.78
N ARG A 45 9.98 -4.90 -0.61
CA ARG A 45 10.55 -5.21 0.71
C ARG A 45 11.10 -3.96 1.40
N SER A 46 11.85 -3.12 0.67
CA SER A 46 12.38 -1.86 1.19
C SER A 46 11.27 -0.91 1.68
N LEU A 47 10.14 -0.81 0.98
CA LEU A 47 9.01 0.00 1.42
C LEU A 47 8.46 -0.45 2.79
N ILE A 48 8.31 -1.76 3.00
CA ILE A 48 7.82 -2.29 4.28
C ILE A 48 8.84 -2.11 5.40
N GLU A 49 10.13 -2.24 5.11
CA GLU A 49 11.21 -2.01 6.08
C GLU A 49 11.25 -0.54 6.55
N ASN A 50 11.01 0.41 5.63
CA ASN A 50 10.98 1.83 5.93
C ASN A 50 9.86 2.22 6.92
N LEU A 51 8.84 1.39 7.11
CA LEU A 51 7.77 1.62 8.10
C LEU A 51 8.20 1.34 9.55
N ALA A 52 9.47 1.02 9.81
CA ALA A 52 9.99 0.83 11.16
C ALA A 52 9.61 1.94 12.17
N PRO A 53 9.60 3.25 11.82
CA PRO A 53 9.18 4.32 12.74
C PRO A 53 7.71 4.22 13.18
N LEU A 54 6.85 3.59 12.36
CA LEU A 54 5.42 3.45 12.63
C LEU A 54 5.06 2.21 13.46
N ARG A 55 6.04 1.34 13.78
CA ARG A 55 5.81 0.17 14.63
C ARG A 55 5.47 0.62 16.05
N ALA A 56 4.28 0.29 16.52
CA ALA A 56 3.85 0.63 17.88
C ALA A 56 4.46 -0.35 18.90
N LYS A 57 4.86 0.15 20.08
CA LYS A 57 5.51 -0.65 21.14
C LYS A 57 4.69 -1.86 21.60
N GLN A 58 3.37 -1.74 21.59
CA GLN A 58 2.43 -2.80 22.00
C GLN A 58 1.96 -3.67 20.83
N GLY A 59 2.65 -3.61 19.68
CA GLY A 59 2.26 -4.29 18.45
C GLY A 59 1.33 -3.46 17.56
N GLY A 60 1.27 -3.88 16.30
CA GLY A 60 0.60 -3.13 15.23
C GLY A 60 1.39 -1.91 14.78
N TYR A 61 0.73 -1.09 13.95
CA TYR A 61 1.33 0.11 13.36
C TYR A 61 0.43 1.31 13.60
N TRP A 62 1.06 2.46 13.81
CA TRP A 62 0.41 3.75 13.74
C TRP A 62 0.00 4.07 12.29
N MET A 63 -1.03 4.88 12.14
CA MET A 63 -1.57 5.23 10.83
C MET A 63 -0.54 5.94 9.95
N GLY A 64 0.14 6.97 10.48
CA GLY A 64 1.08 7.78 9.71
C GLY A 64 2.11 8.52 10.55
N TRP A 65 3.12 9.03 9.85
CA TRP A 65 4.27 9.77 10.39
C TRP A 65 4.39 11.11 9.68
N GLN A 66 4.26 12.19 10.43
CA GLN A 66 4.51 13.56 9.95
C GLN A 66 6.01 13.86 10.20
N PHE A 67 6.80 13.93 9.14
CA PHE A 67 8.26 14.00 9.24
C PHE A 67 8.83 15.41 9.42
N GLU A 68 8.09 16.48 9.15
CA GLU A 68 8.51 17.84 9.51
C GLU A 68 8.39 18.08 11.02
N GLU A 69 7.30 17.60 11.62
CA GLU A 69 7.07 17.71 13.07
C GLU A 69 7.65 16.56 13.87
N ASN A 70 8.06 15.47 13.22
CA ASN A 70 8.56 14.24 13.84
C ASN A 70 7.55 13.63 14.83
N ILE A 71 6.28 13.55 14.41
CA ILE A 71 5.20 13.01 15.22
C ILE A 71 4.46 11.89 14.50
N VAL A 72 3.85 11.01 15.31
CA VAL A 72 2.79 10.13 14.82
C VAL A 72 1.56 10.98 14.54
N TRP A 73 1.07 10.91 13.30
CA TRP A 73 -0.14 11.61 12.90
C TRP A 73 -0.84 10.89 11.74
N PRO A 74 -2.15 10.63 11.83
CA PRO A 74 -2.99 10.75 13.02
C PRO A 74 -2.55 9.79 14.15
N PHE A 75 -2.86 10.14 15.41
CA PHE A 75 -2.56 9.29 16.58
C PHE A 75 -3.56 8.14 16.72
N GLU A 76 -3.65 7.32 15.68
CA GLU A 76 -4.62 6.25 15.54
C GLU A 76 -3.94 4.96 15.05
N ARG A 77 -4.54 3.82 15.39
CA ARG A 77 -4.13 2.48 14.92
C ARG A 77 -5.33 1.78 14.34
N PRO A 78 -5.85 2.26 13.20
CA PRO A 78 -7.07 1.71 12.66
C PRO A 78 -6.84 0.30 12.12
N SER A 79 -7.91 -0.51 12.10
CA SER A 79 -7.83 -1.92 11.70
C SER A 79 -7.39 -2.10 10.25
N TRP A 80 -7.78 -1.18 9.34
CA TRP A 80 -7.40 -1.25 7.93
C TRP A 80 -5.89 -1.07 7.71
N THR A 81 -5.19 -0.26 8.53
CA THR A 81 -3.72 -0.17 8.48
C THR A 81 -3.08 -1.54 8.76
N SER A 82 -3.57 -2.24 9.79
CA SER A 82 -3.09 -3.59 10.09
C SER A 82 -3.44 -4.57 8.97
N GLY A 83 -4.64 -4.44 8.39
CA GLY A 83 -5.09 -5.25 7.26
C GLY A 83 -4.17 -5.13 6.05
N ALA A 84 -3.86 -3.91 5.61
CA ALA A 84 -2.97 -3.65 4.49
C ALA A 84 -1.57 -4.25 4.71
N LEU A 85 -1.03 -4.11 5.92
CA LEU A 85 0.27 -4.68 6.28
C LEU A 85 0.27 -6.21 6.34
N ILE A 86 -0.80 -6.84 6.83
CA ILE A 86 -0.95 -8.30 6.80
C ILE A 86 -0.94 -8.80 5.35
N LEU A 87 -1.70 -8.13 4.47
CA LEU A 87 -1.76 -8.49 3.05
C LEU A 87 -0.39 -8.34 2.37
N ALA A 88 0.32 -7.24 2.63
CA ALA A 88 1.65 -7.01 2.07
C ALA A 88 2.68 -8.01 2.59
N ALA A 89 2.65 -8.35 3.88
CA ALA A 89 3.54 -9.36 4.47
C ALA A 89 3.25 -10.76 3.92
N ASP A 90 1.97 -11.14 3.82
CA ASP A 90 1.56 -12.42 3.25
C ASP A 90 2.05 -12.56 1.81
N ALA A 91 1.90 -11.50 1.00
CA ALA A 91 2.36 -11.47 -0.37
C ALA A 91 3.89 -11.48 -0.53
N LEU A 92 4.62 -10.79 0.34
CA LEU A 92 6.09 -10.73 0.31
C LEU A 92 6.75 -12.07 0.63
N ASP A 93 6.21 -12.76 1.63
CA ASP A 93 6.84 -13.94 2.22
C ASP A 93 6.10 -15.25 1.89
N GLY A 94 4.98 -15.17 1.16
CA GLY A 94 4.20 -16.34 0.71
C GLY A 94 3.59 -17.13 1.88
N LEU A 95 3.04 -16.43 2.88
CA LEU A 95 2.67 -17.05 4.16
C LEU A 95 1.40 -17.90 4.09
N SER A 96 0.56 -17.66 3.08
CA SER A 96 -0.72 -18.33 2.87
C SER A 96 -0.93 -18.78 1.41
N PRO A 97 -1.84 -19.74 1.15
CA PRO A 97 -2.26 -20.09 -0.20
C PRO A 97 -2.90 -18.93 -0.99
N GLY A 98 -3.30 -17.84 -0.33
CA GLY A 98 -3.87 -16.65 -0.95
C GLY A 98 -2.89 -15.49 -1.10
N SER A 99 -1.60 -15.70 -0.83
CA SER A 99 -0.57 -14.66 -0.81
C SER A 99 -0.42 -13.89 -2.13
N ASP A 100 -0.79 -14.48 -3.25
CA ASP A 100 -0.70 -13.86 -4.58
C ASP A 100 -2.01 -13.27 -5.10
N LEU A 101 -3.10 -13.27 -4.30
CA LEU A 101 -4.41 -12.76 -4.71
C LEU A 101 -4.41 -11.29 -5.16
N LEU A 102 -3.58 -10.46 -4.53
CA LEU A 102 -3.46 -9.02 -4.83
C LEU A 102 -2.20 -8.68 -5.64
N VAL A 103 -1.39 -9.69 -5.97
CA VAL A 103 -0.15 -9.53 -6.76
C VAL A 103 -0.34 -10.03 -8.18
N ARG A 104 -1.14 -11.08 -8.37
CA ARG A 104 -1.47 -11.62 -9.70
C ARG A 104 -2.87 -11.20 -10.09
N ASN A 105 -3.07 -10.86 -11.36
CA ASN A 105 -4.42 -10.74 -11.90
C ASN A 105 -4.99 -12.14 -12.09
N TRP A 106 -5.89 -12.55 -11.18
CA TRP A 106 -6.65 -13.80 -11.28
C TRP A 106 -7.80 -13.70 -12.30
N VAL A 107 -8.22 -12.48 -12.60
CA VAL A 107 -9.25 -12.19 -13.61
C VAL A 107 -8.55 -12.06 -14.96
N SER A 108 -8.88 -12.94 -15.91
CA SER A 108 -8.57 -12.66 -17.32
C SER A 108 -9.23 -11.34 -17.68
N GLU A 109 -8.46 -10.34 -18.11
CA GLU A 109 -9.02 -9.08 -18.61
C GLU A 109 -10.10 -9.42 -19.65
N THR A 110 -11.36 -9.20 -19.29
CA THR A 110 -12.41 -9.21 -20.30
C THR A 110 -12.19 -7.94 -21.09
N PRO A 111 -11.89 -8.01 -22.40
CA PRO A 111 -11.66 -6.81 -23.18
C PRO A 111 -12.85 -5.89 -23.01
N ALA A 112 -12.62 -4.65 -22.54
CA ALA A 112 -13.67 -3.65 -22.54
C ALA A 112 -14.21 -3.56 -23.98
N LYS A 113 -15.53 -3.67 -24.16
CA LYS A 113 -16.13 -3.44 -25.48
C LYS A 113 -15.73 -2.03 -25.91
N ALA A 114 -15.19 -1.89 -27.11
CA ALA A 114 -14.87 -0.59 -27.68
C ALA A 114 -16.10 0.34 -27.59
N GLY A 115 -15.98 1.45 -26.86
CA GLY A 115 -17.05 2.42 -26.62
C GLY A 115 -17.86 2.29 -25.31
N GLY A 116 -17.47 1.41 -24.38
CA GLY A 116 -18.17 1.24 -23.10
C GLY A 116 -17.62 2.07 -21.94
N GLU A 117 -18.07 3.33 -21.80
CA GLU A 117 -17.84 4.15 -20.58
C GLU A 117 -18.79 3.80 -19.42
N ALA A 118 -19.67 2.80 -19.57
CA ALA A 118 -20.61 2.43 -18.51
C ALA A 118 -20.14 1.18 -17.75
N LEU A 119 -20.09 1.31 -16.41
CA LEU A 119 -19.98 0.16 -15.51
C LEU A 119 -21.10 -0.85 -15.80
N PRO A 120 -20.88 -2.15 -15.57
CA PRO A 120 -21.92 -3.16 -15.67
C PRO A 120 -23.17 -2.79 -14.86
N ALA A 121 -24.37 -3.04 -15.42
CA ALA A 121 -25.64 -2.66 -14.82
C ALA A 121 -25.89 -3.19 -13.40
N PHE A 122 -25.18 -4.24 -12.97
CA PHE A 122 -25.27 -4.80 -11.62
C PHE A 122 -24.42 -4.07 -10.56
N LEU A 123 -23.62 -3.08 -10.96
CA LEU A 123 -22.77 -2.24 -10.09
C LEU A 123 -23.28 -0.79 -9.99
N SER A 124 -24.48 -0.50 -10.49
CA SER A 124 -25.02 0.87 -10.63
C SER A 124 -26.07 1.26 -9.59
N ASP A 125 -26.21 0.51 -8.49
CA ASP A 125 -27.14 0.83 -7.38
C ASP A 125 -26.39 1.37 -6.14
#